data_AF-A0A9E2QCJ8-F1
#
_entry.id   AF-A0A9E2QCJ8-F1
#
_cell.length_a   1.000
_cell.length_b   1.000
_cell.length_c   1.000
_cell.angle_alpha   90.00
_cell.angle_beta   90.00
_cell.angle_gamma   90.00
#
_symmetry.space_group_name_H-M   'P 1'
#
loop_
_entity.id
_entity.type
_entity.pdbx_description
1 polymer ?
#
loop_
_entity_poly.entity_id
_entity_poly.type
_entity_poly.pdbx_seq_one_letter_code
_entity_poly.pdbx_strand_id
1 'polypeptide(L)'
;MGKKQIGKKSKSQGSILSPKSLEQDIKRHIMLTLGNDYFAPKKSLYYKGLAYSVRDRLIERWLKTQRSYYDKITKRIYYLSLEFLPGRFLMNYIINMDIKDE
;
A
#
# COMPACT_ATOMS: atom_id res chain seq x y z
N MET A 1 21.75 -35.61 -19.17
CA MET A 1 20.32 -35.28 -19.39
C MET A 1 19.63 -35.19 -18.03
N GLY A 2 19.57 -34.04 -17.37
CA GLY A 2 18.89 -32.83 -17.83
C GLY A 2 17.46 -32.76 -17.29
N LYS A 3 17.24 -33.02 -15.99
CA LYS A 3 15.93 -32.76 -15.35
C LYS A 3 15.78 -31.25 -15.17
N LYS A 4 15.20 -30.61 -16.20
CA LYS A 4 14.81 -29.20 -16.19
C LYS A 4 13.66 -29.06 -15.17
N GLN A 5 13.98 -28.56 -13.97
CA GLN A 5 12.98 -28.19 -12.99
C GLN A 5 12.15 -27.05 -13.58
N ILE A 6 10.90 -27.35 -13.90
CA ILE A 6 9.91 -26.38 -14.36
C ILE A 6 9.68 -25.44 -13.18
N GLY A 7 10.08 -24.17 -13.36
CA GLY A 7 9.94 -23.13 -12.37
C GLY A 7 8.50 -23.07 -11.87
N LYS A 8 8.31 -23.38 -10.59
CA LYS A 8 7.08 -23.05 -9.87
C LYS A 8 6.93 -21.52 -9.93
N LYS A 9 6.07 -21.03 -10.83
CA LYS A 9 5.51 -19.68 -10.72
C LYS A 9 4.87 -19.59 -9.34
N SER A 10 5.55 -18.93 -8.42
CA SER A 10 5.00 -18.53 -7.13
C SER A 10 3.76 -17.71 -7.45
N LYS A 11 2.58 -18.33 -7.26
CA LYS A 11 1.30 -17.62 -7.24
C LYS A 11 1.48 -16.54 -6.16
N SER A 12 1.60 -15.28 -6.58
CA SER A 12 1.54 -14.14 -5.68
C SER A 12 0.26 -14.30 -4.87
N GLN A 13 0.41 -14.59 -3.58
CA GLN A 13 -0.70 -14.65 -2.66
C GLN A 13 -1.58 -13.43 -2.90
N GLY A 14 -2.84 -13.66 -3.24
CA GLY A 14 -3.78 -12.63 -3.63
C GLY A 14 -3.76 -11.51 -2.60
N SER A 15 -3.48 -10.30 -3.04
CA SER A 15 -3.70 -9.11 -2.25
C SER A 15 -5.16 -9.11 -1.80
N ILE A 16 -5.39 -8.81 -0.53
CA ILE A 16 -6.74 -8.68 0.05
C ILE A 16 -7.53 -7.61 -0.73
N LEU A 17 -6.81 -6.67 -1.34
CA LEU A 17 -7.26 -5.77 -2.37
C LEU A 17 -7.17 -6.51 -3.72
N SER A 18 -8.30 -6.97 -4.27
CA SER A 18 -8.33 -7.44 -5.68
C SER A 18 -7.81 -6.31 -6.60
N PRO A 19 -7.53 -6.53 -7.90
CA PRO A 19 -7.24 -5.44 -8.84
C PRO A 19 -8.48 -4.57 -9.04
N LYS A 20 -8.86 -3.82 -8.00
CA LYS A 20 -9.88 -2.78 -8.02
C LYS A 20 -9.16 -1.51 -8.41
N SER A 21 -9.75 -0.80 -9.36
CA SER A 21 -9.28 0.53 -9.73
C SER A 21 -9.17 1.40 -8.48
N LEU A 22 -8.09 2.19 -8.39
CA LEU A 22 -7.87 3.17 -7.34
C LEU A 22 -9.12 4.04 -7.08
N GLU A 23 -9.86 4.36 -8.14
CA GLU A 23 -11.11 5.13 -8.05
C GLU A 23 -12.16 4.46 -7.14
N GLN A 24 -12.30 3.13 -7.25
CA GLN A 24 -13.28 2.38 -6.46
C GLN A 24 -12.92 2.38 -4.97
N ASP A 25 -11.63 2.27 -4.65
CA ASP A 25 -11.15 2.34 -3.27
C ASP A 25 -11.35 3.73 -2.68
N ILE A 26 -11.10 4.78 -3.48
CA ILE A 26 -11.34 6.16 -3.05
C ILE A 26 -12.82 6.36 -2.73
N LYS A 27 -13.72 5.97 -3.64
CA LYS A 27 -15.17 6.06 -3.44
C LYS A 27 -15.60 5.25 -2.21
N ARG A 28 -15.07 4.04 -2.05
CA ARG A 28 -15.31 3.19 -0.87
C ARG A 28 -14.91 3.88 0.43
N HIS A 29 -13.74 4.52 0.49
CA HIS A 29 -13.31 5.21 1.71
C HIS A 29 -14.11 6.49 1.96
N ILE A 30 -14.51 7.22 0.92
CA ILE A 30 -15.42 8.37 1.06
C ILE A 30 -16.76 7.92 1.67
N MET A 31 -17.32 6.84 1.16
CA MET A 31 -18.60 6.31 1.63
C MET A 31 -18.51 5.68 3.03
N LEU A 32 -17.62 4.71 3.20
CA LEU A 32 -17.61 3.83 4.39
C LEU A 32 -16.73 4.37 5.52
N THR A 33 -15.58 4.98 5.19
CA THR A 33 -14.64 5.44 6.21
C THR A 33 -14.93 6.87 6.63
N LEU A 34 -15.29 7.74 5.68
CA LEU A 34 -15.58 9.15 5.94
C LEU A 34 -17.08 9.41 6.16
N GLY A 35 -17.94 8.41 5.94
CA GLY A 35 -19.38 8.52 6.17
C GLY A 35 -20.04 9.58 5.29
N ASN A 36 -19.58 9.75 4.05
CA ASN A 36 -20.04 10.81 3.15
C ASN A 36 -20.51 10.26 1.81
N ASP A 37 -21.42 10.96 1.16
CA ASP A 37 -21.85 10.59 -0.19
C ASP A 37 -20.77 10.96 -1.22
N TYR A 38 -20.59 10.11 -2.23
CA TYR A 38 -19.61 10.28 -3.29
C TYR A 38 -20.09 11.19 -4.43
N PHE A 39 -21.36 11.64 -4.40
CA PHE A 39 -21.97 12.42 -5.49
C PHE A 39 -21.42 13.86 -5.61
N ALA A 40 -21.05 14.51 -4.49
CA ALA A 40 -20.42 15.84 -4.50
C ALA A 40 -19.46 16.09 -3.30
N PRO A 41 -18.39 15.30 -3.12
CA PRO A 41 -17.47 15.47 -2.01
C PRO A 41 -16.68 16.78 -2.14
N LYS A 42 -16.42 17.42 -0.99
CA LYS A 42 -15.43 18.51 -0.91
C LYS A 42 -14.04 18.00 -1.32
N LYS A 43 -13.19 18.86 -1.90
CA LYS A 43 -11.79 18.52 -2.27
C LYS A 43 -11.00 17.85 -1.13
N SER A 44 -11.25 18.23 0.11
CA SER A 44 -10.62 17.62 1.29
C SER A 44 -11.01 16.17 1.53
N LEU A 45 -12.24 15.77 1.17
CA LEU A 45 -12.71 14.39 1.28
C LEU A 45 -12.05 13.50 0.22
N TYR A 46 -11.88 14.01 -1.00
CA TYR A 46 -11.11 13.32 -2.04
C TYR A 46 -9.66 13.09 -1.63
N TYR A 47 -9.00 14.10 -1.07
CA TYR A 47 -7.65 13.97 -0.54
C TYR A 47 -7.57 12.87 0.55
N LYS A 48 -8.51 12.87 1.49
CA LYS A 48 -8.56 11.84 2.55
C LYS A 48 -8.86 10.45 2.00
N GLY A 49 -9.81 10.33 1.06
CA GLY A 49 -10.14 9.06 0.40
C GLY A 49 -8.94 8.47 -0.35
N LEU A 50 -8.21 9.29 -1.08
CA LEU A 50 -6.94 8.91 -1.72
C LEU A 50 -5.90 8.49 -0.68
N ALA A 51 -5.70 9.29 0.38
CA ALA A 51 -4.73 8.97 1.42
C ALA A 51 -5.02 7.62 2.10
N TYR A 52 -6.29 7.30 2.37
CA TYR A 52 -6.67 5.99 2.92
C TYR A 52 -6.43 4.85 1.91
N SER A 53 -6.78 5.06 0.64
CA SER A 53 -6.55 4.07 -0.41
C SER A 53 -5.07 3.72 -0.59
N VAL A 54 -4.19 4.74 -0.53
CA VAL A 54 -2.74 4.59 -0.57
C VAL A 54 -2.22 3.91 0.69
N ARG A 55 -2.76 4.27 1.87
CA ARG A 55 -2.39 3.66 3.15
C ARG A 55 -2.69 2.16 3.19
N ASP A 56 -3.84 1.74 2.68
CA ASP A 56 -4.23 0.32 2.70
C ASP A 56 -3.24 -0.54 1.90
N ARG A 57 -2.77 -0.04 0.74
CA ARG A 57 -1.71 -0.67 -0.07
C ARG A 57 -0.37 -0.72 0.67
N LEU A 58 0.00 0.36 1.38
CA LEU A 58 1.21 0.41 2.19
C LEU A 58 1.18 -0.61 3.33
N ILE A 59 0.05 -0.71 4.04
CA ILE A 59 -0.12 -1.66 5.15
C ILE A 59 0.09 -3.09 4.66
N GLU A 60 -0.45 -3.44 3.49
CA GLU A 60 -0.25 -4.77 2.92
C GLU A 60 1.24 -5.09 2.67
N ARG A 61 1.97 -4.16 2.05
CA ARG A 61 3.41 -4.31 1.80
C ARG A 61 4.23 -4.33 3.10
N TRP A 62 3.84 -3.51 4.07
CA TRP A 62 4.48 -3.45 5.39
C TRP A 62 4.32 -4.77 6.15
N LEU A 63 3.11 -5.36 6.16
CA LEU A 63 2.85 -6.65 6.80
C LEU A 63 3.66 -7.78 6.12
N LYS A 64 3.75 -7.78 4.80
CA LYS A 64 4.60 -8.74 4.04
C LYS A 64 6.07 -8.62 4.45
N THR A 65 6.58 -7.40 4.56
CA THR A 65 7.97 -7.13 4.96
C THR A 65 8.23 -7.57 6.39
N GLN A 66 7.33 -7.25 7.31
CA GLN A 66 7.47 -7.61 8.72
C GLN A 66 7.48 -9.13 8.92
N ARG A 67 6.59 -9.87 8.21
CA ARG A 67 6.61 -11.35 8.20
C ARG A 67 7.94 -11.88 7.70
N SER A 68 8.46 -11.34 6.60
CA SER A 68 9.78 -11.77 6.09
C SER A 68 10.92 -11.54 7.08
N TYR A 69 10.86 -10.51 7.94
CA TYR A 69 11.88 -10.29 8.97
C TYR A 69 11.79 -11.30 10.11
N TYR A 70 10.59 -11.76 10.47
CA TYR A 70 10.41 -12.83 11.45
C TYR A 70 10.91 -14.17 10.90
N ASP A 71 10.53 -14.53 9.68
CA ASP A 71 10.86 -15.82 9.08
C ASP A 71 12.37 -16.01 8.84
N LYS A 72 13.08 -14.92 8.51
CA LYS A 72 14.51 -14.95 8.15
C LYS A 72 15.46 -14.61 9.30
N ILE A 73 14.94 -14.25 10.48
CA ILE A 73 15.73 -13.86 11.68
C ILE A 73 16.90 -12.93 11.30
N THR A 74 16.61 -11.88 10.53
CA THR A 74 17.66 -10.99 10.00
C THR A 74 18.15 -10.03 11.08
N LYS A 75 19.45 -9.71 11.07
CA LYS A 75 20.02 -8.63 11.91
C LYS A 75 19.27 -7.31 11.66
N ARG A 76 18.85 -6.63 12.73
CA ARG A 76 18.09 -5.37 12.68
C ARG A 76 19.02 -4.20 12.98
N ILE A 77 18.88 -3.12 12.19
CA ILE A 77 19.57 -1.85 12.43
C ILE A 77 18.53 -0.88 12.97
N TYR A 78 18.79 -0.33 14.15
CA TYR A 78 17.95 0.69 14.76
C TYR A 78 18.63 2.05 14.60
N TYR A 79 17.99 2.93 13.84
CA TYR A 79 18.45 4.31 13.67
C TYR A 79 17.85 5.17 14.78
N LEU A 80 18.71 5.72 15.64
CA LEU A 80 18.31 6.63 16.72
C LEU A 80 18.65 8.07 16.31
N SER A 81 17.65 8.92 16.21
CA SER A 81 17.80 10.34 15.90
C SER A 81 16.96 11.17 16.86
N LEU A 82 17.49 12.33 17.25
CA LEU A 82 16.77 13.33 18.04
C LEU A 82 15.68 14.03 17.21
N GLU A 83 15.92 14.18 15.91
CA GLU A 83 15.00 14.84 15.00
C GLU A 83 14.74 13.96 13.77
N PHE A 84 13.48 13.92 13.36
CA PHE A 84 13.06 13.31 12.11
C PHE A 84 12.07 14.26 11.44
N LEU A 85 12.42 14.78 10.25
CA LEU A 85 11.61 15.76 9.53
C LEU A 85 10.98 15.14 8.26
N PRO A 86 9.90 14.37 8.40
CA PRO A 86 9.30 13.59 7.32
C PRO A 86 8.68 14.42 6.18
N GLY A 87 8.21 15.64 6.46
CA GLY A 87 7.45 16.43 5.50
C GLY A 87 6.15 15.76 5.04
N ARG A 88 5.73 16.02 3.79
CA ARG A 88 4.50 15.46 3.20
C ARG A 88 4.82 14.18 2.43
N PHE A 89 4.27 13.05 2.84
CA PHE A 89 4.61 11.76 2.25
C PHE A 89 3.69 11.23 1.15
N LEU A 90 2.46 11.75 1.01
CA LEU A 90 1.46 11.13 0.13
C LEU A 90 1.97 10.97 -1.31
N MET A 91 2.56 12.03 -1.87
CA MET A 91 3.12 11.99 -3.23
C MET A 91 4.29 11.01 -3.34
N ASN A 92 5.17 10.97 -2.32
CA ASN A 92 6.28 10.03 -2.27
C ASN A 92 5.78 8.59 -2.26
N TYR A 93 4.68 8.30 -1.55
CA TYR A 93 4.10 6.96 -1.54
C TYR A 93 3.49 6.58 -2.88
N ILE A 94 2.81 7.49 -3.55
CA ILE A 94 2.22 7.26 -4.89
C ILE A 94 3.34 6.93 -5.90
N ILE A 95 4.42 7.70 -5.89
CA ILE A 95 5.57 7.47 -6.78
C ILE A 95 6.28 6.15 -6.45
N ASN A 96 6.62 5.90 -5.19
CA ASN A 96 7.35 4.69 -4.78
C ASN A 96 6.52 3.40 -4.93
N MET A 97 5.19 3.53 -5.03
CA MET A 97 4.32 2.39 -5.29
C MET A 97 3.96 2.21 -6.77
N ASP A 98 4.45 3.10 -7.64
CA ASP A 98 4.18 3.10 -9.08
C ASP A 98 2.69 3.25 -9.42
N ILE A 99 1.97 4.07 -8.65
CA ILE A 99 0.52 4.31 -8.77
C ILE A 99 0.23 5.58 -9.57
N LYS A 100 1.26 6.37 -9.91
CA LYS A 100 1.09 7.72 -10.48
C LYS A 100 0.36 7.70 -11.83
N ASP A 101 0.55 6.65 -12.62
CA ASP A 101 0.06 6.55 -13.99
C ASP A 101 -1.22 5.68 -14.11
N GLU A 102 -1.82 5.32 -12.98
CA GLU A 102 -3.08 4.57 -12.84
C GLU A 102 -4.30 5.50 -12.73
#